data_AF-A0A1E3P0C4-F1
#
_entry.id   AF-A0A1E3P0C4-F1
#
_cell.length_a   1.000
_cell.length_b   1.000
_cell.length_c   1.000
_cell.angle_alpha   90.00
_cell.angle_beta   90.00
_cell.angle_gamma   90.00
#
_symmetry.space_group_name_H-M   'P 1'
#
loop_
_entity.id
_entity.type
_entity.pdbx_description
1 polymer ?
#
loop_
_entity_poly.entity_id
_entity_poly.type
_entity_poly.pdbx_seq_one_letter_code
_entity_poly.pdbx_strand_id
1 'polypeptide(L)'
;GTEEWHRIRKDNHKEVERRRRENINTGIKELASLLPTQDSNKSQILQRAIEYIKRLKENENNNIEKWTLEKLLTDQAVAELTASNEKLKAELERAYREVEHWKKVSVGKK
;
A
#
# COMPACT_ATOMS: atom_id res chain seq x y z
N GLY A 1 -14.40 54.66 26.36
CA GLY A 1 -13.56 53.67 27.06
C GLY A 1 -12.28 54.37 27.46
N THR A 2 -11.70 54.03 28.61
CA THR A 2 -10.42 54.61 29.06
C THR A 2 -9.30 54.24 28.07
N GLU A 3 -8.26 55.08 27.95
CA GLU A 3 -7.09 54.80 27.10
C GLU A 3 -6.46 53.43 27.40
N GLU A 4 -6.50 53.03 28.67
CA GLU A 4 -6.05 51.74 29.14
C GLU A 4 -6.85 50.56 28.54
N TRP A 5 -8.16 50.71 28.43
CA TRP A 5 -9.00 49.70 27.78
C TRP A 5 -8.69 49.56 26.28
N HIS A 6 -8.43 50.68 25.60
CA HIS A 6 -8.02 50.67 24.19
C HIS A 6 -6.64 50.02 23.99
N ARG A 7 -5.70 50.22 24.93
CA ARG A 7 -4.37 49.58 24.92
C ARG A 7 -4.48 48.06 25.13
N ILE A 8 -5.18 47.61 26.16
CA ILE A 8 -5.38 46.18 26.46
C ILE A 8 -6.01 45.46 25.28
N ARG A 9 -7.03 46.05 24.66
CA ARG A 9 -7.70 45.46 23.49
C ARG A 9 -6.74 45.32 22.31
N LYS A 10 -5.89 46.31 22.05
CA LYS A 10 -4.89 46.29 20.97
C LYS A 10 -3.84 45.20 21.21
N ASP A 11 -3.35 45.08 22.44
CA ASP A 11 -2.32 44.08 22.78
C ASP A 11 -2.87 42.66 22.76
N ASN A 12 -4.10 42.46 23.26
CA ASN A 12 -4.81 41.18 23.13
C ASN A 12 -4.99 40.79 21.65
N HIS A 13 -5.35 41.74 20.78
CA HIS A 13 -5.48 41.47 19.36
C HIS A 13 -4.15 41.05 18.71
N LYS A 14 -3.04 41.72 19.06
CA LYS A 14 -1.69 41.34 18.60
C LYS A 14 -1.28 39.96 19.07
N GLU A 15 -1.61 39.60 20.31
CA GLU A 15 -1.28 38.30 20.89
C GLU A 15 -2.04 37.17 20.18
N VAL A 16 -3.33 37.37 19.91
CA VAL A 16 -4.14 36.42 19.11
C VAL A 16 -3.53 36.24 17.72
N GLU A 17 -3.14 37.33 17.07
CA GLU A 17 -2.51 37.31 15.74
C GLU A 17 -1.15 36.58 15.76
N ARG A 18 -0.34 36.80 16.80
CA ARG A 18 0.95 36.13 17.00
C ARG A 18 0.75 34.62 17.12
N ARG A 19 -0.17 34.16 17.98
CA ARG A 19 -0.49 32.73 18.14
C ARG A 19 -0.99 32.11 16.84
N ARG A 20 -1.84 32.80 16.08
CA ARG A 20 -2.29 32.30 14.76
C ARG A 20 -1.10 32.09 13.82
N ARG A 21 -0.19 33.06 13.73
CA ARG A 21 1.00 32.97 12.87
C ARG A 21 1.95 31.86 13.31
N GLU A 22 2.11 31.65 14.61
CA GLU A 22 2.93 30.57 15.16
C GLU A 22 2.35 29.21 14.80
N ASN A 23 1.06 28.98 15.01
CA ASN A 23 0.40 27.73 14.66
C ASN A 23 0.55 27.40 13.16
N ILE A 24 0.36 28.39 12.29
CA ILE A 24 0.56 28.23 10.84
C ILE A 24 2.02 27.86 10.52
N ASN A 25 2.99 28.53 11.16
CA ASN A 25 4.40 28.26 10.93
C ASN A 25 4.81 26.87 11.39
N THR A 26 4.28 26.40 12.53
CA THR A 26 4.51 25.05 13.02
C THR A 26 3.97 24.02 12.04
N GLY A 27 2.72 24.19 11.58
CA GLY A 27 2.13 23.27 10.59
C GLY A 27 2.92 23.21 9.27
N ILE A 28 3.43 24.34 8.77
CA ILE A 28 4.27 24.35 7.56
C ILE A 28 5.61 23.63 7.79
N LYS A 29 6.22 23.77 8.98
CA LYS A 29 7.47 23.07 9.32
C LYS A 29 7.27 21.57 9.45
N GLU A 30 6.19 21.14 10.10
CA GLU A 30 5.83 19.72 10.19
C GLU A 30 5.60 19.15 8.79
N LEU A 31 4.86 19.85 7.93
CA LEU A 31 4.66 19.45 6.55
C LEU A 31 6.00 19.28 5.81
N ALA A 32 6.93 20.23 5.95
CA ALA A 32 8.25 20.14 5.33
C ALA A 32 9.04 18.92 5.80
N SER A 33 8.90 18.49 7.05
CA SER A 33 9.60 17.31 7.59
C SER A 33 9.12 15.98 7.00
N LEU A 34 7.89 15.95 6.45
CA LEU A 34 7.31 14.79 5.78
C LEU A 34 7.69 14.73 4.29
N LEU A 35 8.27 15.80 3.75
CA LEU A 35 8.67 15.84 2.35
C LEU A 35 10.04 15.18 2.16
N PRO A 36 10.29 14.55 1.00
CA PRO A 36 11.59 13.94 0.70
C PRO A 36 12.76 14.94 0.65
N THR A 37 12.45 16.22 0.41
CA THR A 37 13.42 17.30 0.30
C THR A 37 13.08 18.40 1.28
N GLN A 38 14.09 18.87 2.00
CA GLN A 38 13.93 19.97 2.95
C GLN A 38 14.09 21.30 2.23
N ASP A 39 13.05 22.13 2.29
CA ASP A 39 13.08 23.54 1.88
C ASP A 39 12.80 24.44 3.08
N SER A 40 13.32 25.67 3.04
CA SER A 40 13.01 26.70 4.03
C SER A 40 11.93 27.67 3.55
N ASN A 41 11.61 27.67 2.25
CA ASN A 41 10.63 28.58 1.65
C ASN A 41 9.21 27.99 1.74
N LYS A 42 8.31 28.70 2.45
CA LYS A 42 6.91 28.29 2.66
C LYS A 42 6.16 27.98 1.36
N SER A 43 6.32 28.80 0.32
CA SER A 43 5.62 28.59 -0.96
C SER A 43 6.10 27.33 -1.66
N GLN A 44 7.40 27.04 -1.60
CA GLN A 44 7.98 25.82 -2.17
C GLN A 44 7.56 24.58 -1.39
N ILE A 45 7.57 24.64 -0.05
CA ILE A 45 7.07 23.56 0.82
C ILE A 45 5.63 23.19 0.43
N LEU A 46 4.75 24.17 0.27
CA LEU A 46 3.35 23.91 -0.10
C LEU A 46 3.23 23.28 -1.50
N GLN A 47 3.98 23.77 -2.49
CA GLN A 47 3.95 23.19 -3.84
C GLN A 47 4.49 21.77 -3.86
N ARG A 48 5.64 21.52 -3.22
CA ARG A 48 6.22 20.18 -3.11
C ARG A 48 5.32 19.22 -2.34
N ALA A 49 4.60 19.68 -1.32
CA ALA A 49 3.61 18.87 -0.64
C ALA A 49 2.46 18.44 -1.55
N ILE A 50 1.94 19.35 -2.39
CA ILE A 50 0.90 19.03 -3.36
C ILE A 50 1.39 17.97 -4.35
N GLU A 51 2.57 18.18 -4.92
CA GLU A 51 3.20 17.23 -5.86
C GLU A 51 3.44 15.87 -5.20
N TYR A 52 3.95 15.87 -3.97
CA TYR A 52 4.23 14.64 -3.25
C TYR A 52 2.96 13.85 -2.94
N ILE A 53 1.88 14.51 -2.50
CA ILE A 53 0.58 13.87 -2.28
C ILE A 53 0.03 13.27 -3.59
N LYS A 54 0.13 14.00 -4.72
CA LYS A 54 -0.28 13.47 -6.03
C LYS A 54 0.50 12.21 -6.38
N ARG A 55 1.82 12.24 -6.23
CA ARG A 55 2.69 11.09 -6.49
C ARG A 55 2.39 9.90 -5.56
N LEU A 56 2.11 10.16 -4.28
CA LEU A 56 1.73 9.11 -3.34
C LEU A 56 0.43 8.41 -3.77
N LYS A 57 -0.58 9.18 -4.19
CA LYS A 57 -1.84 8.63 -4.71
C LYS A 57 -1.63 7.80 -5.99
N GLU A 58 -0.81 8.30 -6.91
CA GLU A 58 -0.48 7.57 -8.13
C GLU A 58 0.29 6.27 -7.83
N ASN A 59 1.28 6.32 -6.94
CA ASN A 59 2.00 5.13 -6.50
C ASN A 59 1.10 4.12 -5.80
N GLU A 60 0.16 4.57 -4.96
CA GLU A 60 -0.82 3.70 -4.32
C GLU A 60 -1.68 2.98 -5.36
N ASN A 61 -2.19 3.71 -6.36
CA ASN A 61 -2.97 3.11 -7.44
C ASN A 61 -2.14 2.10 -8.25
N ASN A 62 -0.91 2.45 -8.63
CA ASN A 62 0.00 1.56 -9.36
C ASN A 62 0.34 0.29 -8.56
N ASN A 63 0.50 0.41 -7.23
CA ASN A 63 0.74 -0.73 -6.36
C ASN A 63 -0.48 -1.66 -6.29
N ILE A 64 -1.69 -1.10 -6.23
CA ILE A 64 -2.93 -1.89 -6.25
C ILE A 64 -3.07 -2.64 -7.58
N GLU A 65 -2.81 -1.98 -8.70
CA GLU A 65 -2.86 -2.60 -10.03
C GLU A 65 -1.83 -3.73 -10.16
N LYS A 66 -0.58 -3.46 -9.75
CA LYS A 66 0.49 -4.47 -9.75
C LYS A 66 0.13 -5.67 -8.89
N TRP A 67 -0.32 -5.44 -7.66
CA TRP A 67 -0.71 -6.52 -6.75
C TRP A 67 -1.89 -7.34 -7.30
N THR A 68 -2.88 -6.68 -7.91
CA THR A 68 -4.02 -7.33 -8.54
C THR A 68 -3.58 -8.24 -9.69
N LEU A 69 -2.66 -7.76 -10.53
CA LEU A 69 -2.11 -8.54 -11.63
C LEU A 69 -1.30 -9.74 -11.12
N GLU A 70 -0.41 -9.53 -10.15
CA GLU A 70 0.41 -10.59 -9.54
C GLU A 70 -0.48 -11.67 -8.90
N LYS A 71 -1.55 -11.26 -8.21
CA LYS A 71 -2.53 -12.19 -7.64
C LYS A 71 -3.22 -13.00 -8.72
N LEU A 72 -3.71 -12.37 -9.79
CA LEU A 72 -4.39 -13.07 -10.89
C LEU A 72 -3.47 -14.10 -11.55
N LEU A 73 -2.21 -13.74 -11.83
CA LEU A 73 -1.23 -14.64 -12.42
C LEU A 73 -0.91 -15.82 -11.50
N THR A 74 -0.79 -15.56 -10.20
CA THR A 74 -0.53 -16.61 -9.20
C THR A 74 -1.72 -17.55 -9.07
N ASP A 75 -2.95 -17.01 -9.02
CA ASP A 75 -4.19 -17.80 -8.95
C ASP A 75 -4.32 -18.70 -10.20
N GLN A 76 -3.99 -18.18 -11.39
CA GLN A 76 -3.96 -18.96 -12.63
C GLN A 76 -2.92 -20.09 -12.58
N ALA A 77 -1.69 -19.80 -12.15
CA ALA A 77 -0.63 -20.80 -12.02
C ALA A 77 -1.00 -21.90 -11.00
N VAL A 78 -1.62 -21.52 -9.88
CA VAL A 78 -2.12 -22.48 -8.88
C VAL A 78 -3.20 -23.38 -9.47
N ALA A 79 -4.14 -22.83 -10.25
CA ALA A 79 -5.17 -23.63 -10.92
C ALA A 79 -4.57 -24.64 -11.91
N GLU A 80 -3.59 -24.22 -12.72
CA GLU A 80 -2.91 -25.09 -13.68
C GLU A 80 -2.11 -26.21 -12.99
N LEU A 81 -1.37 -25.88 -11.94
CA LEU A 81 -0.64 -26.86 -11.14
C LEU A 81 -1.58 -27.85 -10.46
N THR A 82 -2.73 -27.37 -9.96
CA THR A 82 -3.74 -28.22 -9.33
C THR A 82 -4.32 -29.22 -10.33
N ALA A 83 -4.73 -28.75 -11.53
CA ALA A 83 -5.25 -29.61 -12.59
C ALA A 83 -4.22 -30.64 -13.08
N SER A 84 -2.95 -30.24 -13.22
CA SER A 84 -1.86 -31.15 -13.57
C SER A 84 -1.66 -32.23 -12.51
N ASN A 85 -1.69 -31.85 -11.23
CA ASN A 85 -1.54 -32.77 -10.10
C ASN A 85 -2.70 -33.78 -10.03
N GLU A 86 -3.95 -33.34 -10.25
CA GLU A 86 -5.12 -34.22 -10.33
C GLU A 86 -4.98 -35.25 -11.46
N LYS A 87 -4.52 -34.82 -12.64
CA LYS A 87 -4.26 -35.72 -13.76
C LYS A 87 -3.20 -36.77 -13.45
N LEU A 88 -2.08 -36.34 -12.85
CA LEU A 88 -1.00 -37.25 -12.45
C LEU A 88 -1.46 -38.26 -11.40
N LYS A 89 -2.29 -37.84 -10.43
CA LYS A 89 -2.88 -38.75 -9.44
C LYS A 89 -3.77 -39.81 -10.10
N ALA A 90 -4.59 -39.41 -11.07
CA ALA A 90 -5.46 -40.34 -11.80
C ALA A 90 -4.64 -41.35 -12.64
N GLU A 91 -3.59 -40.89 -13.32
CA GLU A 91 -2.69 -41.77 -14.09
C GLU A 91 -1.93 -42.74 -13.18
N LEU A 92 -1.45 -42.26 -12.03
CA LEU A 92 -0.78 -43.09 -11.03
C LEU A 92 -1.71 -44.17 -10.47
N GLU A 93 -2.96 -43.82 -10.14
CA GLU A 93 -3.95 -44.78 -9.67
C GLU A 93 -4.24 -45.85 -10.74
N ARG A 94 -4.39 -45.44 -12.00
CA ARG A 94 -4.57 -46.37 -13.11
C ARG A 94 -3.38 -47.33 -13.25
N ALA A 95 -2.15 -46.81 -13.22
CA ALA A 95 -0.94 -47.61 -13.29
C ALA A 95 -0.85 -48.62 -12.12
N TYR A 96 -1.18 -48.21 -10.91
CA TYR A 96 -1.22 -49.12 -9.76
C TYR A 96 -2.24 -50.25 -9.95
N ARG A 97 -3.46 -49.95 -10.42
CA ARG A 97 -4.49 -50.96 -10.72
C ARG A 97 -4.02 -51.95 -11.79
N GLU A 98 -3.37 -51.47 -12.85
CA GLU A 98 -2.81 -52.32 -13.91
C GLU A 98 -1.71 -53.24 -13.36
N VAL A 99 -0.78 -52.71 -12.55
CA VAL A 99 0.27 -53.51 -11.90
C VAL A 99 -0.33 -54.58 -10.98
N GLU A 100 -1.34 -54.25 -10.19
CA GLU A 100 -2.03 -55.24 -9.35
C GLU A 100 -2.71 -56.34 -10.17
N HIS A 101 -3.37 -55.97 -11.27
CA HIS A 101 -3.99 -56.93 -12.18
C HIS A 101 -2.95 -57.91 -12.74
N TRP A 102 -1.84 -57.40 -13.30
CA TRP A 102 -0.77 -58.24 -13.85
C TRP A 102 -0.09 -59.11 -12.80
N LYS A 103 0.11 -58.60 -11.57
CA LYS A 103 0.60 -59.41 -10.45
C LYS A 103 -0.32 -60.60 -10.18
N LYS A 104 -1.63 -60.39 -10.08
CA LYS A 104 -2.61 -61.48 -9.85
C LYS A 104 -2.57 -62.52 -10.98
N VAL A 105 -2.56 -62.08 -12.24
CA VAL A 105 -2.50 -62.96 -13.41
C VAL A 105 -1.20 -63.78 -13.43
N SER A 106 -0.06 -63.19 -13.04
CA SER A 106 1.23 -63.88 -13.01
C SER A 106 1.34 -64.94 -11.91
N VAL A 107 0.68 -64.74 -10.76
CA VAL A 107 0.70 -65.68 -9.62
C VAL A 107 -0.19 -66.90 -9.88
N GLY A 108 -1.28 -66.77 -10.64
CA GLY A 108 -2.17 -67.87 -11.01
C GLY A 108 -1.64 -68.83 -12.08
N LYS A 109 -0.42 -68.62 -12.59
CA LYS A 109 0.24 -69.47 -13.61
C LYS A 109 1.26 -70.47 -13.03
N LYS A 110 1.26 -70.71 -11.72
CA LYS A 110 2.06 -71.76 -11.07
C LYS A 110 1.20 -72.94 -10.66
#